data_AF-A0A438BBB7-F1
#
_entry.id   AF-A0A438BBB7-F1
#
_cell.length_a   1.000
_cell.length_b   1.000
_cell.length_c   1.000
_cell.angle_alpha   90.00
_cell.angle_beta   90.00
_cell.angle_gamma   90.00
#
_symmetry.space_group_name_H-M   'P 1'
#
loop_
_entity.id
_entity.type
_entity.pdbx_description
1 polymer ?
#
loop_
_entity_poly.entity_id
_entity_poly.type
_entity_poly.pdbx_seq_one_letter_code
_entity_poly.pdbx_strand_id
1 'polypeptide(L)'
;MFEITSFDEAVDRSWITFQHKLADHLSAMRNDDVLILDWIEESTVEGFTPWMQFLLWDNEFVRAEVSSNAYLAPLYTLAPEDEDRLCALGWGRPTHLPHEDPDDGSPAFFVDKEQRWADQIAAMTVTTLREIWNVPHPSFLRTEMIGTLEGADLTGADTTDAEPEHPGLDDSAAVVARDPQELRELVARTVEQAMGFPPELDEDGDVVLRLDDQPVFVISHPDRPLVRVWMPLLYAVAGRTRAAENICDLTRRWPGIRFTLDDDRLNASIDISGNPFVPRHLIDALDQFGKFVPTIDAGFATRFDGSRFAEGLYRADVDADEGFPDDAAGGEEDEADLPAALMTLLHLDPNGTGALSAHEVAAVCGHDRDAVLEYLRITKEQEISWRESARTARTEDDSEEADVCDCEARVWAQTHESLREALRVIALPDPPRAAPTAAKPDQLDLLGDSAGPTLFDTNTIEPPDHTARGAE
;
A
#
# COMPACT_ATOMS: atom_id res chain seq x y z
N MET A 1 4.84 -19.28 1.98
CA MET A 1 4.99 -19.75 3.38
C MET A 1 5.06 -18.50 4.24
N PHE A 2 3.95 -18.10 4.88
CA PHE A 2 3.94 -16.88 5.70
C PHE A 2 4.80 -17.11 6.94
N GLU A 3 5.80 -16.25 7.16
CA GLU A 3 6.74 -16.36 8.26
C GLU A 3 6.07 -16.00 9.58
N ILE A 4 5.87 -17.01 10.44
CA ILE A 4 5.33 -16.88 11.81
C ILE A 4 6.11 -15.86 12.65
N THR A 5 7.39 -15.64 12.33
CA THR A 5 8.27 -14.63 12.93
C THR A 5 7.72 -13.21 12.81
N SER A 6 7.07 -12.85 11.69
CA SER A 6 6.53 -11.50 11.48
C SER A 6 5.36 -11.17 12.41
N PHE A 7 4.53 -12.17 12.74
CA PHE A 7 3.39 -11.99 13.65
C PHE A 7 3.85 -11.84 15.11
N ASP A 8 4.76 -12.70 15.56
CA ASP A 8 5.30 -12.63 16.92
C ASP A 8 6.05 -11.30 17.16
N GLU A 9 6.81 -10.83 16.17
CA GLU A 9 7.47 -9.51 16.21
C GLU A 9 6.48 -8.34 16.27
N ALA A 10 5.33 -8.44 15.60
CA ALA A 10 4.28 -7.43 15.65
C ALA A 10 3.59 -7.38 17.02
N VAL A 11 3.34 -8.54 17.64
CA VAL A 11 2.78 -8.64 18.99
C VAL A 11 3.76 -8.10 20.03
N ASP A 12 5.05 -8.44 19.91
CA ASP A 12 6.10 -7.91 20.79
C ASP A 12 6.23 -6.39 20.70
N ARG A 13 6.20 -5.85 19.47
CA ARG A 13 6.22 -4.39 19.24
C ARG A 13 5.03 -3.71 19.91
N SER A 14 3.84 -4.29 19.81
CA SER A 14 2.62 -3.76 20.42
C SER A 14 2.70 -3.71 21.94
N TRP A 15 3.28 -4.74 22.58
CA TRP A 15 3.53 -4.74 24.03
C TRP A 15 4.57 -3.70 24.45
N ILE A 16 5.62 -3.48 23.67
CA ILE A 16 6.63 -2.44 23.92
C ILE A 16 5.98 -1.05 23.83
N THR A 17 5.18 -0.79 22.80
CA THR A 17 4.46 0.47 22.63
C THR A 17 3.49 0.70 23.80
N PHE A 18 2.72 -0.31 24.19
CA PHE A 18 1.83 -0.23 25.35
C PHE A 18 2.61 0.09 26.65
N GLN A 19 3.76 -0.56 26.88
CA GLN A 19 4.59 -0.30 28.05
C GLN A 19 5.07 1.15 28.12
N HIS A 20 5.55 1.70 27.00
CA HIS A 20 5.98 3.10 26.94
C HIS A 20 4.82 4.07 27.15
N LYS A 21 3.68 3.86 26.48
CA LYS A 21 2.48 4.71 26.66
C LYS A 21 1.98 4.67 28.11
N LEU A 22 2.00 3.51 28.75
CA LEU A 22 1.65 3.36 30.16
C LEU A 22 2.64 4.12 31.05
N ALA A 23 3.95 4.01 30.81
CA ALA A 23 4.95 4.74 31.58
C ALA A 23 4.79 6.26 31.45
N ASP A 24 4.59 6.75 30.22
CA ASP A 24 4.34 8.16 29.94
C ASP A 24 3.07 8.64 30.67
N HIS A 25 1.99 7.86 30.63
CA HIS A 25 0.75 8.17 31.33
C HIS A 25 0.96 8.24 32.85
N LEU A 26 1.57 7.22 33.46
CA LEU A 26 1.85 7.21 34.89
C LEU A 26 2.75 8.39 35.32
N SER A 27 3.68 8.81 34.46
CA SER A 27 4.53 9.98 34.69
C SER A 27 3.78 11.32 34.60
N ALA A 28 2.69 11.36 33.83
CA ALA A 28 1.87 12.54 33.60
C ALA A 28 0.68 12.64 34.57
N MET A 29 0.33 11.57 35.29
CA MET A 29 -0.75 11.54 36.27
C MET A 29 -0.58 12.65 37.31
N ARG A 30 -1.72 13.20 37.75
CA ARG A 30 -1.82 14.17 38.84
C ARG A 30 -2.59 13.57 40.01
N ASN A 31 -2.55 14.23 41.17
CA ASN A 31 -3.38 13.82 42.30
C ASN A 31 -4.86 13.75 41.89
N ASP A 32 -5.55 12.73 42.40
CA ASP A 32 -6.92 12.35 42.07
C ASP A 32 -7.13 11.70 40.68
N ASP A 33 -6.06 11.56 39.87
CA ASP A 33 -6.14 10.74 38.66
C ASP A 33 -6.15 9.25 39.03
N VAL A 34 -7.04 8.52 38.37
CA VAL A 34 -7.18 7.07 38.51
C VAL A 34 -7.16 6.44 37.13
N LEU A 35 -6.34 5.41 36.96
CA LEU A 35 -6.30 4.57 35.77
C LEU A 35 -6.67 3.14 36.18
N ILE A 36 -7.63 2.54 35.49
CA ILE A 36 -8.03 1.14 35.66
C ILE A 36 -7.85 0.42 34.32
N LEU A 37 -7.17 -0.72 34.36
CA LEU A 37 -7.02 -1.66 33.26
C LEU A 37 -7.87 -2.90 33.57
N ASP A 38 -8.89 -3.18 32.77
CA ASP A 38 -9.74 -4.36 32.86
C ASP A 38 -9.66 -5.22 31.59
N TRP A 39 -9.94 -6.51 31.70
CA TRP A 39 -10.00 -7.40 30.53
C TRP A 39 -11.37 -7.30 29.85
N ILE A 40 -11.40 -7.12 28.51
CA ILE A 40 -12.60 -6.94 27.64
C ILE A 40 -13.67 -8.06 27.73
N GLU A 41 -13.46 -9.14 28.48
CA GLU A 41 -14.46 -10.21 28.58
C GLU A 41 -15.66 -9.80 29.47
N GLU A 42 -16.86 -9.77 28.88
CA GLU A 42 -18.11 -9.45 29.57
C GLU A 42 -18.45 -10.58 30.56
N SER A 43 -18.13 -10.39 31.85
CA SER A 43 -18.36 -11.42 32.86
C SER A 43 -19.86 -11.57 33.17
N THR A 44 -20.47 -12.64 32.67
CA THR A 44 -21.81 -13.10 33.09
C THR A 44 -21.76 -13.94 34.39
N VAL A 45 -20.68 -13.84 35.18
CA VAL A 45 -20.36 -14.73 36.31
C VAL A 45 -20.24 -13.91 37.61
N GLU A 46 -20.58 -14.51 38.76
CA GLU A 46 -20.36 -13.88 40.07
C GLU A 46 -18.86 -13.67 40.35
N GLY A 47 -18.39 -12.41 40.27
CA GLY A 47 -17.02 -11.97 40.56
C GLY A 47 -16.51 -10.93 39.55
N PHE A 48 -15.31 -10.37 39.79
CA PHE A 48 -14.66 -9.45 38.85
C PHE A 48 -13.69 -10.17 37.92
N THR A 49 -13.54 -9.66 36.69
CA THR A 49 -12.42 -10.00 35.80
C THR A 49 -11.10 -9.48 36.39
N PRO A 50 -9.94 -9.99 35.95
CA PRO A 50 -8.66 -9.43 36.35
C PRO A 50 -8.58 -7.95 36.02
N TRP A 51 -8.15 -7.16 36.99
CA TRP A 51 -7.99 -5.72 36.86
C TRP A 51 -6.73 -5.24 37.55
N MET A 52 -6.18 -4.14 37.04
CA MET A 52 -5.12 -3.38 37.70
C MET A 52 -5.51 -1.92 37.79
N GLN A 53 -5.21 -1.29 38.93
CA GLN A 53 -5.49 0.12 39.12
C GLN A 53 -4.25 0.89 39.52
N PHE A 54 -4.21 2.15 39.12
CA PHE A 54 -3.15 3.09 39.44
C PHE A 54 -3.78 4.37 39.97
N LEU A 55 -3.23 4.86 41.08
CA LEU A 55 -3.61 6.12 41.68
C LEU A 55 -2.36 6.89 42.08
N LEU A 56 -2.38 8.21 41.91
CA LEU A 56 -1.32 9.07 42.42
C LEU A 56 -1.73 9.65 43.78
N TRP A 57 -0.82 9.58 44.75
CA TRP A 57 -0.98 10.18 46.06
C TRP A 57 0.23 11.05 46.44
N ASP A 58 -0.05 12.09 47.23
CA ASP A 58 0.91 13.09 47.70
C ASP A 58 1.75 13.79 46.61
N ASN A 59 1.26 13.81 45.35
CA ASN A 59 1.93 14.32 44.15
C ASN A 59 3.30 13.68 43.86
N GLU A 60 3.65 12.57 44.52
CA GLU A 60 4.99 11.98 44.42
C GLU A 60 4.94 10.47 44.23
N PHE A 61 3.93 9.78 44.77
CA PHE A 61 3.88 8.32 44.77
C PHE A 61 2.73 7.81 43.91
N VAL A 62 3.04 6.88 43.01
CA VAL A 62 2.07 6.08 42.28
C VAL A 62 1.87 4.80 43.07
N ARG A 63 0.63 4.56 43.52
CA ARG A 63 0.20 3.27 44.01
C ARG A 63 -0.37 2.49 42.84
N ALA A 64 0.25 1.36 42.54
CA ALA A 64 -0.25 0.39 41.57
C ALA A 64 -0.82 -0.80 42.34
N GLU A 65 -1.97 -1.30 41.93
CA GLU A 65 -2.59 -2.49 42.52
C GLU A 65 -3.06 -3.48 41.47
N VAL A 66 -3.00 -4.76 41.83
CA VAL A 66 -3.36 -5.92 41.02
C VAL A 66 -4.37 -6.74 41.78
N SER A 67 -5.50 -7.07 41.14
CA SER A 67 -6.59 -7.85 41.73
C SER A 67 -6.09 -9.13 42.42
N SER A 68 -6.50 -9.34 43.66
CA SER A 68 -6.23 -10.58 44.43
C SER A 68 -7.38 -11.57 44.31
N ASN A 69 -7.14 -12.81 44.77
CA ASN A 69 -8.17 -13.87 44.86
C ASN A 69 -9.40 -13.50 45.71
N ALA A 70 -9.35 -12.41 46.49
CA ALA A 70 -10.51 -11.89 47.22
C ALA A 70 -11.53 -11.18 46.30
N TYR A 71 -11.10 -10.72 45.12
CA TYR A 71 -11.93 -9.98 44.15
C TYR A 71 -12.23 -10.78 42.87
N LEU A 72 -11.32 -11.66 42.48
CA LEU A 72 -11.40 -12.42 41.24
C LEU A 72 -12.54 -13.44 41.27
N ALA A 73 -13.24 -13.57 40.14
CA ALA A 73 -14.18 -14.67 39.94
C ALA A 73 -13.44 -16.02 40.00
N PRO A 74 -14.11 -17.13 40.38
CA PRO A 74 -13.46 -18.45 40.52
C PRO A 74 -12.66 -18.90 39.29
N LEU A 75 -13.06 -18.47 38.08
CA LEU A 75 -12.42 -18.76 36.81
C LEU A 75 -11.01 -18.15 36.69
N TYR A 76 -10.77 -17.02 37.33
CA TYR A 76 -9.52 -16.26 37.24
C TYR A 76 -8.68 -16.35 38.53
N THR A 77 -9.00 -17.28 39.42
CA THR A 77 -8.28 -17.46 40.69
C THR A 77 -6.79 -17.74 40.41
N LEU A 78 -5.92 -16.88 40.92
CA LEU A 78 -4.47 -17.03 40.87
C LEU A 78 -4.03 -18.28 41.64
N ALA A 79 -3.17 -19.09 41.03
CA ALA A 79 -2.54 -20.20 41.73
C ALA A 79 -1.48 -19.67 42.72
N PRO A 80 -1.10 -20.45 43.76
CA PRO A 80 -0.05 -20.04 44.70
C PRO A 80 1.29 -19.72 44.00
N GLU A 81 1.60 -20.40 42.90
CA GLU A 81 2.79 -20.16 42.08
C GLU A 81 2.74 -18.78 41.39
N ASP A 82 1.57 -18.36 40.94
CA ASP A 82 1.37 -17.04 40.32
C ASP A 82 1.42 -15.91 41.36
N GLU A 83 0.87 -16.14 42.57
CA GLU A 83 1.02 -15.22 43.70
C GLU A 83 2.50 -15.02 44.09
N ASP A 84 3.31 -16.09 44.07
CA ASP A 84 4.74 -16.01 44.31
C ASP A 84 5.49 -15.31 43.18
N ARG A 85 5.07 -15.50 41.91
CA ARG A 85 5.61 -14.75 40.76
C ARG A 85 5.29 -13.25 40.85
N LEU A 86 4.09 -12.87 41.26
CA LEU A 86 3.76 -11.46 41.54
C LEU A 86 4.69 -10.86 42.59
N CYS A 87 4.95 -11.59 43.67
CA CYS A 87 5.90 -11.14 44.71
C CYS A 87 7.32 -10.98 44.17
N ALA A 88 7.77 -11.92 43.33
CA ALA A 88 9.10 -11.87 42.72
C ALA A 88 9.27 -10.70 41.73
N LEU A 89 8.20 -10.30 41.05
CA LEU A 89 8.16 -9.11 40.19
C LEU A 89 8.22 -7.79 40.97
N GLY A 90 7.93 -7.83 42.28
CA GLY A 90 8.01 -6.68 43.17
C GLY A 90 6.67 -6.21 43.74
N TRP A 91 5.58 -6.95 43.51
CA TRP A 91 4.28 -6.67 44.12
C TRP A 91 4.26 -7.10 45.59
N GLY A 92 3.73 -6.24 46.47
CA GLY A 92 3.47 -6.56 47.87
C GLY A 92 2.24 -7.46 48.01
N ARG A 93 2.26 -8.40 48.96
CA ARG A 93 1.10 -9.24 49.26
C ARG A 93 -0.03 -8.40 49.87
N PRO A 94 -1.31 -8.78 49.65
CA PRO A 94 -2.46 -8.16 50.31
C PRO A 94 -2.28 -8.16 51.84
N THR A 95 -2.54 -7.02 52.47
CA THR A 95 -2.30 -6.84 53.92
C THR A 95 -3.54 -7.00 54.78
N HIS A 96 -4.73 -6.88 54.21
CA HIS A 96 -6.01 -7.01 54.90
C HIS A 96 -7.11 -7.50 53.96
N LEU A 97 -8.25 -7.91 54.49
CA LEU A 97 -9.40 -8.34 53.68
C LEU A 97 -10.27 -7.14 53.25
N PRO A 98 -11.05 -7.23 52.15
CA PRO A 98 -11.89 -6.14 51.63
C PRO A 98 -12.90 -5.51 52.60
N HIS A 99 -13.11 -6.11 53.77
CA HIS A 99 -14.09 -5.70 54.78
C HIS A 99 -13.44 -5.24 56.10
N GLU A 100 -12.11 -5.11 56.15
CA GLU A 100 -11.36 -4.63 57.31
C GLU A 100 -11.06 -3.13 57.19
N ASP A 101 -10.79 -2.46 58.32
CA ASP A 101 -10.55 -1.01 58.36
C ASP A 101 -9.35 -0.62 57.47
N PRO A 102 -9.41 0.53 56.76
CA PRO A 102 -8.36 0.95 55.85
C PRO A 102 -7.09 1.33 56.63
N ASP A 103 -6.15 0.38 56.72
CA ASP A 103 -4.74 0.65 57.06
C ASP A 103 -3.98 1.16 55.81
N ASP A 104 -2.70 1.52 55.96
CA ASP A 104 -1.82 1.97 54.86
C ASP A 104 -1.60 0.94 53.73
N GLY A 105 -2.18 -0.26 53.79
CA GLY A 105 -2.00 -1.31 52.78
C GLY A 105 -3.21 -1.50 51.85
N SER A 106 -3.32 -2.66 51.20
CA SER A 106 -4.38 -2.96 50.24
C SER A 106 -4.87 -4.41 50.36
N PRO A 107 -6.17 -4.68 50.09
CA PRO A 107 -6.69 -6.03 49.90
C PRO A 107 -6.31 -6.65 48.54
N ALA A 108 -5.73 -5.84 47.65
CA ALA A 108 -5.11 -6.25 46.39
C ALA A 108 -3.58 -6.41 46.58
N PHE A 109 -2.90 -7.03 45.61
CA PHE A 109 -1.44 -6.95 45.55
C PHE A 109 -1.08 -5.50 45.18
N PHE A 110 -0.14 -4.87 45.88
CA PHE A 110 0.12 -3.45 45.68
C PHE A 110 1.60 -3.09 45.73
N VAL A 111 1.97 -1.98 45.11
CA VAL A 111 3.29 -1.39 45.25
C VAL A 111 3.17 0.13 45.25
N ASP A 112 3.90 0.77 46.15
CA ASP A 112 4.06 2.22 46.19
C ASP A 112 5.44 2.58 45.69
N LYS A 113 5.50 3.35 44.60
CA LYS A 113 6.75 3.81 44.00
C LYS A 113 6.64 5.28 43.65
N GLU A 114 7.75 6.00 43.76
CA GLU A 114 7.78 7.39 43.31
C GLU A 114 7.51 7.46 41.80
N GLN A 115 6.80 8.50 41.35
CA GLN A 115 6.38 8.69 39.96
C GLN A 115 7.54 8.66 38.96
N ARG A 116 8.76 9.04 39.37
CA ARG A 116 9.98 8.93 38.55
C ARG A 116 10.35 7.49 38.15
N TRP A 117 9.75 6.48 38.79
CA TRP A 117 9.91 5.06 38.46
C TRP A 117 8.73 4.51 37.64
N ALA A 118 7.97 5.38 36.97
CA ALA A 118 6.84 4.99 36.11
C ALA A 118 7.20 3.89 35.11
N ASP A 119 8.38 3.93 34.49
CA ASP A 119 8.87 2.87 33.59
C ASP A 119 8.92 1.49 34.27
N GLN A 120 9.35 1.45 35.53
CA GLN A 120 9.42 0.20 36.29
C GLN A 120 8.03 -0.32 36.62
N ILE A 121 7.10 0.58 36.98
CA ILE A 121 5.71 0.21 37.25
C ILE A 121 5.05 -0.33 35.98
N ALA A 122 5.27 0.32 34.83
CA ALA A 122 4.74 -0.11 33.55
C ALA A 122 5.31 -1.47 33.12
N ALA A 123 6.62 -1.70 33.28
CA ALA A 123 7.23 -3.00 33.00
C ALA A 123 6.65 -4.11 33.89
N MET A 124 6.52 -3.88 35.20
CA MET A 124 5.88 -4.84 36.13
C MET A 124 4.44 -5.17 35.71
N THR A 125 3.71 -4.15 35.26
CA THR A 125 2.32 -4.27 34.78
C THR A 125 2.23 -5.13 33.52
N VAL A 126 3.06 -4.87 32.52
CA VAL A 126 3.10 -5.65 31.27
C VAL A 126 3.50 -7.09 31.51
N THR A 127 4.52 -7.34 32.34
CA THR A 127 4.91 -8.71 32.70
C THR A 127 3.78 -9.45 33.42
N THR A 128 3.03 -8.76 34.28
CA THR A 128 1.86 -9.35 34.97
C THR A 128 0.77 -9.73 33.97
N LEU A 129 0.42 -8.84 33.05
CA LEU A 129 -0.59 -9.10 32.01
C LEU A 129 -0.19 -10.26 31.09
N ARG A 130 1.05 -10.23 30.61
CA ARG A 130 1.53 -11.16 29.57
C ARG A 130 1.88 -12.53 30.13
N GLU A 131 2.55 -12.61 31.27
CA GLU A 131 3.12 -13.87 31.76
C GLU A 131 2.32 -14.56 32.87
N ILE A 132 1.46 -13.82 33.57
CA ILE A 132 0.64 -14.34 34.66
C ILE A 132 -0.80 -14.51 34.19
N TRP A 133 -1.38 -13.48 33.59
CA TRP A 133 -2.75 -13.55 33.07
C TRP A 133 -2.85 -13.99 31.60
N ASN A 134 -1.71 -14.24 30.93
CA ASN A 134 -1.65 -14.73 29.55
C ASN A 134 -2.48 -13.89 28.57
N VAL A 135 -2.53 -12.57 28.77
CA VAL A 135 -3.18 -11.66 27.82
C VAL A 135 -2.39 -11.70 26.50
N PRO A 136 -3.01 -12.05 25.37
CA PRO A 136 -2.28 -12.26 24.12
C PRO A 136 -1.81 -10.95 23.49
N HIS A 137 -2.60 -9.87 23.61
CA HIS A 137 -2.31 -8.58 22.99
C HIS A 137 -2.93 -7.43 23.81
N PRO A 138 -2.30 -6.24 23.90
CA PRO A 138 -2.81 -5.11 24.69
C PRO A 138 -4.20 -4.60 24.24
N SER A 139 -4.60 -4.83 23.00
CA SER A 139 -5.95 -4.49 22.51
C SER A 139 -7.09 -5.27 23.19
N PHE A 140 -6.78 -6.33 23.95
CA PHE A 140 -7.76 -7.05 24.77
C PHE A 140 -8.02 -6.38 26.14
N LEU A 141 -7.32 -5.28 26.41
CA LEU A 141 -7.51 -4.48 27.61
C LEU A 141 -8.47 -3.34 27.32
N ARG A 142 -9.36 -3.11 28.27
CA ARG A 142 -10.14 -1.90 28.35
C ARG A 142 -9.49 -1.00 29.41
N THR A 143 -9.60 0.29 29.14
CA THR A 143 -8.92 1.33 29.89
C THR A 143 -9.99 2.28 30.37
N GLU A 144 -10.11 2.43 31.69
CA GLU A 144 -10.96 3.44 32.31
C GLU A 144 -10.07 4.46 33.01
N MET A 145 -10.20 5.73 32.60
CA MET A 145 -9.43 6.84 33.14
C MET A 145 -10.36 7.84 33.75
N ILE A 146 -10.04 8.28 34.96
CA ILE A 146 -10.79 9.30 35.67
C ILE A 146 -9.78 10.38 36.06
N GLY A 147 -10.03 11.63 35.66
CA GLY A 147 -9.19 12.76 36.03
C GLY A 147 -8.61 13.53 34.83
N THR A 148 -7.42 14.08 34.99
CA THR A 148 -6.84 15.07 34.07
C THR A 148 -6.35 14.50 32.74
N LEU A 149 -6.26 13.18 32.64
CA LEU A 149 -5.85 12.44 31.45
C LEU A 149 -7.02 11.63 30.83
N GLU A 150 -8.26 11.92 31.20
CA GLU A 150 -9.45 11.25 30.67
C GLU A 150 -9.51 11.35 29.12
N GLY A 151 -9.54 10.19 28.45
CA GLY A 151 -9.55 10.08 26.99
C GLY A 151 -8.20 9.84 26.32
N ALA A 152 -7.10 9.63 27.06
CA ALA A 152 -5.85 9.17 26.48
C ALA A 152 -5.96 7.72 25.96
N ASP A 153 -5.33 7.42 24.82
CA ASP A 153 -5.31 6.06 24.25
C ASP A 153 -4.06 5.30 24.70
N LEU A 154 -4.24 4.32 25.59
CA LEU A 154 -3.17 3.43 26.05
C LEU A 154 -3.05 2.15 25.24
N THR A 155 -4.15 1.61 24.72
CA THR A 155 -4.21 0.25 24.16
C THR A 155 -3.92 0.18 22.68
N GLY A 156 -3.73 1.32 22.02
CA GLY A 156 -3.17 1.37 20.68
C GLY A 156 -4.06 0.69 19.65
N ALA A 157 -5.38 0.87 19.76
CA ALA A 157 -6.24 0.76 18.58
C ALA A 157 -5.99 1.99 17.70
N ASP A 158 -4.80 2.03 17.09
CA ASP A 158 -4.29 3.01 16.16
C ASP A 158 -4.91 4.42 16.24
N THR A 159 -4.48 5.20 17.24
CA THR A 159 -4.31 6.63 17.03
C THR A 159 -2.89 7.05 17.42
N THR A 160 -2.04 7.08 16.39
CA THR A 160 -0.85 7.92 16.29
C THR A 160 0.31 7.58 17.23
N ASP A 161 1.18 6.67 16.81
CA ASP A 161 2.59 6.75 17.17
C ASP A 161 3.15 8.07 16.63
N ALA A 162 3.59 8.94 17.54
CA ALA A 162 4.33 10.14 17.21
C ALA A 162 5.76 9.76 16.78
N GLU A 163 5.90 9.22 15.57
CA GLU A 163 6.98 9.67 14.69
C GLU A 163 6.84 11.19 14.52
N PRO A 164 7.94 11.96 14.32
CA PRO A 164 7.87 13.41 14.25
C PRO A 164 6.72 13.80 13.32
N GLU A 165 5.70 14.50 13.86
CA GLU A 165 4.48 14.89 13.15
C GLU A 165 4.86 15.42 11.76
N HIS A 166 4.82 14.54 10.77
CA HIS A 166 4.57 14.95 9.42
C HIS A 166 3.10 15.31 9.46
N PRO A 167 2.74 16.60 9.35
CA PRO A 167 1.33 17.00 9.40
C PRO A 167 0.57 16.11 8.43
N GLY A 168 -0.47 15.44 8.92
CA GLY A 168 -1.33 14.60 8.09
C GLY A 168 -1.67 15.37 6.82
N LEU A 169 -1.57 14.71 5.67
CA LEU A 169 -1.77 15.38 4.40
C LEU A 169 -3.20 15.89 4.38
N ASP A 170 -3.40 17.20 4.25
CA ASP A 170 -4.73 17.72 3.94
C ASP A 170 -5.09 17.20 2.55
N ASP A 171 -6.05 16.27 2.50
CA ASP A 171 -6.42 15.60 1.26
C ASP A 171 -6.81 16.59 0.16
N SER A 172 -7.36 17.74 0.54
CA SER A 172 -7.85 18.75 -0.39
C SER A 172 -6.80 19.81 -0.74
N ALA A 173 -5.65 19.82 -0.08
CA ALA A 173 -4.59 20.78 -0.33
C ALA A 173 -3.85 20.46 -1.63
N ALA A 174 -3.74 21.46 -2.49
CA ALA A 174 -2.91 21.40 -3.67
C ALA A 174 -1.44 21.57 -3.29
N VAL A 175 -0.64 20.52 -3.52
CA VAL A 175 0.79 20.47 -3.23
C VAL A 175 1.58 20.49 -4.54
N VAL A 176 2.55 21.39 -4.67
CA VAL A 176 3.47 21.40 -5.80
C VAL A 176 4.74 20.67 -5.37
N ALA A 177 4.93 19.45 -5.87
CA ALA A 177 6.17 18.71 -5.65
C ALA A 177 7.35 19.41 -6.32
N ARG A 178 8.49 19.46 -5.62
CA ARG A 178 9.75 20.04 -6.08
C ARG A 178 10.44 19.14 -7.11
N ASP A 179 10.33 17.84 -6.93
CA ASP A 179 10.95 16.81 -7.78
C ASP A 179 10.10 15.52 -7.84
N PRO A 180 10.43 14.58 -8.74
CA PRO A 180 9.69 13.32 -8.88
C PRO A 180 9.73 12.41 -7.63
N GLN A 181 10.77 12.53 -6.81
CA GLN A 181 10.91 11.77 -5.57
C GLN A 181 9.89 12.25 -4.53
N GLU A 182 9.78 13.57 -4.34
CA GLU A 182 8.76 14.15 -3.47
C GLU A 182 7.34 13.85 -3.95
N LEU A 183 7.12 13.78 -5.27
CA LEU A 183 5.83 13.33 -5.81
C LEU A 183 5.53 11.87 -5.43
N ARG A 184 6.51 10.97 -5.53
CA ARG A 184 6.37 9.55 -5.11
C ARG A 184 6.09 9.44 -3.61
N GLU A 185 6.80 10.20 -2.78
CA GLU A 185 6.56 10.23 -1.33
C GLU A 185 5.17 10.78 -0.99
N LEU A 186 4.70 11.83 -1.69
CA LEU A 186 3.35 12.35 -1.52
C LEU A 186 2.28 11.33 -1.92
N VAL A 187 2.50 10.60 -3.02
CA VAL A 187 1.63 9.51 -3.46
C VAL A 187 1.58 8.39 -2.42
N ALA A 188 2.72 7.90 -1.96
CA ALA A 188 2.80 6.84 -0.95
C ALA A 188 2.09 7.25 0.35
N ARG A 189 2.35 8.46 0.85
CA ARG A 189 1.67 8.99 2.05
C ARG A 189 0.17 9.19 1.86
N THR A 190 -0.27 9.63 0.67
CA THR A 190 -1.70 9.77 0.38
C THR A 190 -2.40 8.41 0.47
N VAL A 191 -1.77 7.37 -0.08
CA VAL A 191 -2.29 6.02 -0.06
C VAL A 191 -2.24 5.42 1.34
N GLU A 192 -1.14 5.61 2.07
CA GLU A 192 -1.00 5.22 3.47
C GLU A 192 -2.09 5.84 4.35
N GLN A 193 -2.33 7.15 4.22
CA GLN A 193 -3.39 7.85 4.94
C GLN A 193 -4.79 7.31 4.58
N ALA A 194 -5.01 6.96 3.31
CA ALA A 194 -6.29 6.42 2.85
C ALA A 194 -6.54 4.98 3.32
N MET A 195 -5.49 4.16 3.43
CA MET A 195 -5.60 2.74 3.84
C MET A 195 -5.44 2.52 5.35
N GLY A 196 -4.79 3.45 6.05
CA GLY A 196 -4.44 3.33 7.47
C GLY A 196 -3.17 2.50 7.75
N PHE A 197 -2.46 2.05 6.71
CA PHE A 197 -1.20 1.31 6.82
C PHE A 197 -0.32 1.59 5.59
N PRO A 198 1.01 1.45 5.70
CA PRO A 198 1.92 1.74 4.60
C PRO A 198 1.65 0.80 3.41
N PRO A 199 1.52 1.34 2.18
CA PRO A 199 1.34 0.51 0.99
C PRO A 199 2.59 -0.32 0.68
N GLU A 200 2.40 -1.43 -0.04
CA GLU A 200 3.50 -2.13 -0.68
C GLU A 200 4.09 -1.24 -1.78
N LEU A 201 5.41 -1.11 -1.80
CA LEU A 201 6.16 -0.41 -2.84
C LEU A 201 6.91 -1.45 -3.67
N ASP A 202 6.92 -1.27 -4.99
CA ASP A 202 7.77 -2.09 -5.86
C ASP A 202 9.23 -1.63 -5.85
N GLU A 203 10.10 -2.39 -6.53
CA GLU A 203 11.55 -2.17 -6.57
C GLU A 203 11.94 -0.77 -7.01
N ASP A 204 11.12 -0.14 -7.87
CA ASP A 204 11.39 1.19 -8.36
C ASP A 204 10.52 2.30 -7.73
N GLY A 205 9.79 1.97 -6.65
CA GLY A 205 9.15 2.90 -5.72
C GLY A 205 7.75 3.35 -6.10
N ASP A 206 7.07 2.60 -6.97
CA ASP A 206 5.65 2.78 -7.28
C ASP A 206 4.78 2.01 -6.26
N VAL A 207 3.59 2.52 -5.99
CA VAL A 207 2.67 1.91 -5.02
C VAL A 207 1.93 0.76 -5.70
N VAL A 208 1.98 -0.43 -5.08
CA VAL A 208 1.24 -1.62 -5.49
C VAL A 208 0.09 -1.86 -4.52
N LEU A 209 -1.12 -1.93 -5.07
CA LEU A 209 -2.37 -2.11 -4.34
C LEU A 209 -3.13 -3.33 -4.85
N ARG A 210 -3.94 -3.92 -3.98
CA ARG A 210 -4.89 -4.97 -4.36
C ARG A 210 -6.30 -4.49 -4.07
N LEU A 211 -7.10 -4.36 -5.12
CA LEU A 211 -8.54 -4.13 -5.01
C LEU A 211 -9.24 -5.45 -5.33
N ASP A 212 -9.82 -6.08 -4.31
CA ASP A 212 -10.27 -7.48 -4.35
C ASP A 212 -9.14 -8.41 -4.87
N ASP A 213 -9.35 -9.06 -6.01
CA ASP A 213 -8.39 -9.94 -6.66
C ASP A 213 -7.58 -9.27 -7.79
N GLN A 214 -7.76 -7.95 -7.99
CA GLN A 214 -7.14 -7.22 -9.09
C GLN A 214 -5.96 -6.34 -8.61
N PRO A 215 -4.77 -6.47 -9.21
CA PRO A 215 -3.65 -5.60 -8.91
C PRO A 215 -3.87 -4.20 -9.51
N VAL A 216 -3.53 -3.18 -8.73
CA VAL A 216 -3.57 -1.76 -9.11
C VAL A 216 -2.23 -1.14 -8.79
N PHE A 217 -1.67 -0.40 -9.74
CA PHE A 217 -0.37 0.24 -9.63
C PHE A 217 -0.56 1.76 -9.66
N VAL A 218 0.07 2.49 -8.75
CA VAL A 218 0.12 3.96 -8.81
C VAL A 218 1.53 4.36 -9.20
N ILE A 219 1.68 4.70 -10.47
CA ILE A 219 2.97 4.95 -11.12
C ILE A 219 3.18 6.46 -11.23
N SER A 220 4.31 6.95 -10.73
CA SER A 220 4.69 8.35 -10.91
C SER A 220 5.63 8.49 -12.10
N HIS A 221 5.32 9.38 -13.04
CA HIS A 221 6.15 9.54 -14.23
C HIS A 221 7.54 10.10 -13.86
N PRO A 222 8.65 9.52 -14.38
CA PRO A 222 10.00 9.93 -14.01
C PRO A 222 10.32 11.39 -14.41
N ASP A 223 9.96 11.78 -15.64
CA ASP A 223 10.30 13.11 -16.17
C ASP A 223 9.18 14.16 -16.12
N ARG A 224 7.98 13.82 -15.64
CA ARG A 224 6.80 14.69 -15.76
C ARG A 224 5.94 14.63 -14.50
N PRO A 225 5.25 15.73 -14.16
CA PRO A 225 4.33 15.76 -13.01
C PRO A 225 3.00 15.08 -13.37
N LEU A 226 3.05 13.77 -13.59
CA LEU A 226 1.91 12.92 -13.93
C LEU A 226 1.95 11.69 -13.03
N VAL A 227 0.84 11.40 -12.37
CA VAL A 227 0.63 10.17 -11.62
C VAL A 227 -0.43 9.36 -12.35
N ARG A 228 -0.17 8.08 -12.61
CA ARG A 228 -1.08 7.18 -13.29
C ARG A 228 -1.50 6.06 -12.34
N VAL A 229 -2.80 5.95 -12.09
CA VAL A 229 -3.37 4.75 -11.50
C VAL A 229 -3.67 3.77 -12.63
N TRP A 230 -3.00 2.63 -12.66
CA TRP A 230 -3.06 1.64 -13.73
C TRP A 230 -3.51 0.29 -13.19
N MET A 231 -4.36 -0.40 -13.97
CA MET A 231 -4.90 -1.71 -13.63
C MET A 231 -4.89 -2.58 -14.91
N PRO A 232 -4.10 -3.66 -14.98
CA PRO A 232 -4.28 -4.65 -16.03
C PRO A 232 -5.64 -5.33 -15.84
N LEU A 233 -6.41 -5.60 -16.89
CA LEU A 233 -7.75 -6.20 -16.76
C LEU A 233 -7.81 -7.63 -17.27
N LEU A 234 -7.43 -7.83 -18.55
CA LEU A 234 -7.46 -9.11 -19.23
C LEU A 234 -6.20 -9.31 -20.07
N TYR A 235 -5.86 -10.57 -20.35
CA TYR A 235 -4.84 -10.98 -21.32
C TYR A 235 -5.42 -11.98 -22.32
N ALA A 236 -4.69 -12.30 -23.39
CA ALA A 236 -5.15 -13.23 -24.44
C ALA A 236 -6.48 -12.83 -25.08
N VAL A 237 -6.74 -11.53 -25.22
CA VAL A 237 -7.98 -10.98 -25.81
C VAL A 237 -8.02 -11.28 -27.31
N ALA A 238 -8.93 -12.16 -27.71
CA ALA A 238 -9.14 -12.48 -29.12
C ALA A 238 -10.12 -11.50 -29.80
N GLY A 239 -9.92 -11.25 -31.10
CA GLY A 239 -10.88 -10.50 -31.92
C GLY A 239 -10.90 -8.98 -31.67
N ARG A 240 -9.83 -8.30 -32.11
CA ARG A 240 -9.63 -6.84 -31.99
C ARG A 240 -10.84 -5.96 -32.31
N THR A 241 -11.59 -6.27 -33.36
CA THR A 241 -12.76 -5.47 -33.75
C THR A 241 -13.85 -5.48 -32.69
N ARG A 242 -14.14 -6.65 -32.12
CA ARG A 242 -15.15 -6.81 -31.06
C ARG A 242 -14.68 -6.18 -29.75
N ALA A 243 -13.39 -6.34 -29.43
CA ALA A 243 -12.78 -5.69 -28.28
C ALA A 243 -12.89 -4.16 -28.36
N ALA A 244 -12.66 -3.57 -29.54
CA ALA A 244 -12.81 -2.13 -29.75
C ALA A 244 -14.25 -1.64 -29.53
N GLU A 245 -15.27 -2.38 -30.00
CA GLU A 245 -16.68 -2.07 -29.73
C GLU A 245 -16.99 -2.11 -28.23
N ASN A 246 -16.54 -3.17 -27.53
CA ASN A 246 -16.72 -3.27 -26.09
C ASN A 246 -16.00 -2.14 -25.33
N ILE A 247 -14.81 -1.73 -25.77
CA ILE A 247 -14.07 -0.59 -25.18
C ILE A 247 -14.86 0.71 -25.34
N CYS A 248 -15.53 0.93 -26.47
CA CYS A 248 -16.39 2.10 -26.65
C CYS A 248 -17.54 2.12 -25.64
N ASP A 249 -18.17 0.97 -25.39
CA ASP A 249 -19.23 0.83 -24.41
C ASP A 249 -18.72 1.03 -22.97
N LEU A 250 -17.53 0.50 -22.65
CA LEU A 250 -16.88 0.72 -21.36
C LEU A 250 -16.55 2.19 -21.13
N THR A 251 -15.98 2.86 -22.13
CA THR A 251 -15.62 4.28 -22.06
C THR A 251 -16.87 5.16 -21.88
N ARG A 252 -18.00 4.78 -22.51
CA ARG A 252 -19.29 5.44 -22.31
C ARG A 252 -19.82 5.28 -20.88
N ARG A 253 -19.64 4.09 -20.28
CA ARG A 253 -20.13 3.78 -18.93
C ARG A 253 -19.22 4.33 -17.83
N TRP A 254 -17.93 4.43 -18.10
CA TRP A 254 -16.88 4.86 -17.17
C TRP A 254 -16.05 5.99 -17.80
N PRO A 255 -16.60 7.20 -17.97
CA PRO A 255 -15.95 8.28 -18.70
C PRO A 255 -14.64 8.79 -18.08
N GLY A 256 -14.41 8.51 -16.79
CA GLY A 256 -13.16 8.86 -16.11
C GLY A 256 -12.05 7.80 -16.20
N ILE A 257 -12.37 6.60 -16.72
CA ILE A 257 -11.39 5.52 -16.89
C ILE A 257 -11.03 5.43 -18.37
N ARG A 258 -9.74 5.47 -18.67
CA ARG A 258 -9.21 5.19 -19.99
C ARG A 258 -9.01 3.67 -20.12
N PHE A 259 -9.55 3.09 -21.19
CA PHE A 259 -9.30 1.68 -21.53
C PHE A 259 -8.41 1.60 -22.77
N THR A 260 -7.35 0.81 -22.71
CA THR A 260 -6.46 0.54 -23.85
C THR A 260 -6.38 -0.95 -24.13
N LEU A 261 -6.33 -1.30 -25.41
CA LEU A 261 -6.01 -2.65 -25.87
C LEU A 261 -4.63 -2.58 -26.50
N ASP A 262 -3.64 -3.06 -25.77
CA ASP A 262 -2.24 -3.11 -26.17
C ASP A 262 -1.95 -4.58 -26.50
N ASP A 263 -1.62 -4.85 -27.76
CA ASP A 263 -1.59 -6.18 -28.39
C ASP A 263 -2.83 -7.07 -28.13
N ASP A 264 -2.75 -7.96 -27.13
CA ASP A 264 -3.79 -8.89 -26.65
C ASP A 264 -4.20 -8.62 -25.19
N ARG A 265 -3.76 -7.51 -24.61
CA ARG A 265 -3.99 -7.14 -23.20
C ARG A 265 -4.91 -5.93 -23.08
N LEU A 266 -5.95 -6.09 -22.29
CA LEU A 266 -6.87 -5.01 -21.94
C LEU A 266 -6.41 -4.37 -20.63
N ASN A 267 -6.24 -3.06 -20.65
CA ASN A 267 -5.77 -2.26 -19.53
C ASN A 267 -6.76 -1.14 -19.20
N ALA A 268 -6.78 -0.71 -17.95
CA ALA A 268 -7.47 0.49 -17.50
C ALA A 268 -6.51 1.45 -16.80
N SER A 269 -6.69 2.75 -17.02
CA SER A 269 -5.90 3.78 -16.35
C SER A 269 -6.67 5.06 -16.06
N ILE A 270 -6.24 5.75 -15.01
CA ILE A 270 -6.66 7.11 -14.67
C ILE A 270 -5.40 7.95 -14.52
N ASP A 271 -5.34 9.07 -15.24
CA ASP A 271 -4.21 10.01 -15.24
C ASP A 271 -4.53 11.19 -14.32
N ILE A 272 -3.63 11.49 -13.38
CA ILE A 272 -3.77 12.53 -12.35
C ILE A 272 -2.63 13.53 -12.52
N SER A 273 -2.95 14.82 -12.45
CA SER A 273 -1.91 15.86 -12.46
C SER A 273 -1.09 15.82 -11.17
N GLY A 274 0.23 15.77 -11.31
CA GLY A 274 1.19 15.91 -10.20
C GLY A 274 1.64 17.36 -9.96
N ASN A 275 1.11 18.35 -10.70
CA ASN A 275 1.48 19.76 -10.55
C ASN A 275 0.29 20.72 -10.81
N PRO A 276 -0.43 21.14 -9.76
CA PRO A 276 -0.29 20.66 -8.38
C PRO A 276 -0.87 19.25 -8.21
N PHE A 277 -0.21 18.44 -7.40
CA PHE A 277 -0.77 17.19 -6.90
C PHE A 277 -1.81 17.50 -5.82
N VAL A 278 -2.98 16.88 -5.92
CA VAL A 278 -4.04 16.99 -4.91
C VAL A 278 -4.33 15.56 -4.43
N PRO A 279 -4.03 15.20 -3.18
CA PRO A 279 -4.22 13.84 -2.66
C PRO A 279 -5.64 13.30 -2.90
N ARG A 280 -6.66 14.16 -2.75
CA ARG A 280 -8.07 13.85 -3.00
C ARG A 280 -8.31 13.29 -4.40
N HIS A 281 -7.60 13.75 -5.43
CA HIS A 281 -7.77 13.23 -6.79
C HIS A 281 -7.27 11.79 -6.92
N LEU A 282 -6.24 11.41 -6.16
CA LEU A 282 -5.77 10.03 -6.10
C LEU A 282 -6.77 9.14 -5.38
N ILE A 283 -7.31 9.60 -4.24
CA ILE A 283 -8.35 8.90 -3.51
C ILE A 283 -9.60 8.72 -4.39
N ASP A 284 -10.07 9.76 -5.07
CA ASP A 284 -11.23 9.69 -5.95
C ASP A 284 -11.00 8.75 -7.15
N ALA A 285 -9.77 8.64 -7.66
CA ALA A 285 -9.39 7.70 -8.72
C ALA A 285 -9.40 6.24 -8.22
N LEU A 286 -8.86 5.99 -7.03
CA LEU A 286 -8.92 4.67 -6.38
C LEU A 286 -10.37 4.26 -6.08
N ASP A 287 -11.21 5.19 -5.58
CA ASP A 287 -12.65 4.99 -5.40
C ASP A 287 -13.36 4.65 -6.71
N GLN A 288 -12.96 5.28 -7.81
CA GLN A 288 -13.51 4.99 -9.14
C GLN A 288 -13.15 3.57 -9.58
N PHE A 289 -11.92 3.12 -9.33
CA PHE A 289 -11.54 1.74 -9.57
C PHE A 289 -12.23 0.75 -8.63
N GLY A 290 -12.37 1.05 -7.35
CA GLY A 290 -13.12 0.22 -6.39
C GLY A 290 -14.58 0.00 -6.81
N LYS A 291 -15.21 0.98 -7.48
CA LYS A 291 -16.56 0.81 -8.07
C LYS A 291 -16.55 0.00 -9.37
N PHE A 292 -15.44 0.00 -10.10
CA PHE A 292 -15.31 -0.70 -11.38
C PHE A 292 -14.92 -2.18 -11.20
N VAL A 293 -14.05 -2.51 -10.24
CA VAL A 293 -13.53 -3.87 -10.01
C VAL A 293 -14.63 -4.94 -9.90
N PRO A 294 -15.75 -4.73 -9.16
CA PRO A 294 -16.82 -5.72 -9.09
C PRO A 294 -17.49 -6.04 -10.43
N THR A 295 -17.25 -5.25 -11.47
CA THR A 295 -17.75 -5.49 -12.84
C THR A 295 -16.84 -6.40 -13.67
N ILE A 296 -15.65 -6.75 -13.17
CA ILE A 296 -14.66 -7.62 -13.83
C ILE A 296 -14.91 -9.09 -13.45
N ASP A 297 -16.02 -9.63 -13.94
CA ASP A 297 -16.40 -11.03 -13.69
C ASP A 297 -16.05 -11.96 -14.88
N ALA A 298 -16.42 -13.24 -14.78
CA ALA A 298 -16.25 -14.19 -15.89
C ALA A 298 -17.03 -13.77 -17.15
N GLY A 299 -18.14 -13.05 -17.00
CA GLY A 299 -18.92 -12.51 -18.11
C GLY A 299 -18.18 -11.38 -18.83
N PHE A 300 -17.46 -10.53 -18.09
CA PHE A 300 -16.58 -9.51 -18.62
C PHE A 300 -15.48 -10.14 -19.49
N ALA A 301 -14.75 -11.13 -18.97
CA ALA A 301 -13.74 -11.89 -19.71
C ALA A 301 -14.30 -12.52 -21.00
N THR A 302 -15.45 -13.19 -20.90
CA THR A 302 -16.14 -13.81 -22.06
C THR A 302 -16.51 -12.79 -23.14
N ARG A 303 -16.81 -11.54 -22.77
CA ARG A 303 -17.16 -10.48 -23.72
C ARG A 303 -15.99 -10.11 -24.63
N PHE A 304 -14.78 -10.17 -24.09
CA PHE A 304 -13.53 -9.88 -24.76
C PHE A 304 -12.84 -11.14 -25.31
N ASP A 305 -13.38 -12.33 -25.06
CA ASP A 305 -12.72 -13.60 -25.40
C ASP A 305 -11.28 -13.64 -24.87
N GLY A 306 -11.10 -13.20 -23.62
CA GLY A 306 -9.82 -13.11 -22.93
C GLY A 306 -9.89 -13.67 -21.51
N SER A 307 -8.75 -13.71 -20.83
CA SER A 307 -8.57 -14.37 -19.53
C SER A 307 -8.26 -13.36 -18.42
N ARG A 308 -8.65 -13.69 -17.17
CA ARG A 308 -8.43 -12.85 -15.99
C ARG A 308 -7.13 -13.22 -15.27
N PHE A 309 -6.43 -12.23 -14.74
CA PHE A 309 -5.18 -12.46 -14.00
C PHE A 309 -5.36 -13.28 -12.71
N ALA A 310 -6.52 -13.19 -12.05
CA ALA A 310 -6.81 -13.91 -10.81
C ALA A 310 -6.86 -15.45 -10.94
N GLU A 311 -7.05 -16.00 -12.16
CA GLU A 311 -7.16 -17.45 -12.38
C GLU A 311 -5.80 -18.16 -12.59
N GLY A 312 -4.68 -17.42 -12.65
CA GLY A 312 -3.37 -17.96 -13.03
C GLY A 312 -2.33 -18.09 -11.90
N LEU A 313 -2.55 -17.49 -10.72
CA LEU A 313 -1.52 -17.40 -9.68
C LEU A 313 -1.57 -18.49 -8.59
N TYR A 314 -2.47 -19.48 -8.69
CA TYR A 314 -2.61 -20.56 -7.70
C TYR A 314 -2.88 -21.95 -8.31
N ARG A 315 -2.23 -22.29 -9.43
CA ARG A 315 -2.31 -23.67 -9.98
C ARG A 315 -1.06 -24.16 -10.73
N ALA A 316 0.13 -23.77 -10.28
CA ALA A 316 1.39 -24.33 -10.78
C ALA A 316 2.14 -25.19 -9.75
N ASP A 317 1.53 -25.48 -8.59
CA ASP A 317 2.04 -26.47 -7.65
C ASP A 317 1.00 -27.58 -7.51
N VAL A 318 1.29 -28.71 -8.16
CA VAL A 318 0.78 -30.08 -7.99
C VAL A 318 0.61 -30.70 -9.38
N ASP A 319 1.42 -31.73 -9.62
CA ASP A 319 1.48 -32.62 -10.78
C ASP A 319 2.47 -32.26 -11.90
N ALA A 320 3.77 -32.46 -11.59
CA ALA A 320 4.75 -32.97 -12.54
C ALA A 320 5.75 -33.90 -11.83
N ASP A 321 5.25 -35.04 -11.38
CA ASP A 321 6.07 -36.24 -11.15
C ASP A 321 6.33 -36.90 -12.52
N GLU A 322 7.37 -36.47 -13.23
CA GLU A 322 7.98 -37.26 -14.31
C GLU A 322 9.52 -37.08 -14.32
N GLY A 323 10.19 -38.01 -13.63
CA GLY A 323 11.50 -38.60 -13.96
C GLY A 323 12.62 -37.73 -14.54
N PHE A 324 13.61 -37.41 -13.70
CA PHE A 324 14.97 -37.09 -14.14
C PHE A 324 15.62 -38.31 -14.82
N PRO A 325 16.14 -38.20 -16.06
CA PRO A 325 17.24 -39.03 -16.50
C PRO A 325 18.55 -38.40 -16.04
N ASP A 326 19.27 -39.17 -15.24
CA ASP A 326 20.71 -39.09 -14.99
C ASP A 326 21.47 -39.10 -16.33
N ASP A 327 22.28 -38.06 -16.60
CA ASP A 327 23.54 -38.21 -17.33
C ASP A 327 24.41 -36.95 -17.19
N ALA A 328 25.46 -37.09 -16.39
CA ALA A 328 26.60 -36.19 -16.34
C ALA A 328 27.45 -36.32 -17.62
N ALA A 329 27.54 -35.25 -18.41
CA ALA A 329 28.65 -35.00 -19.32
C ALA A 329 28.66 -33.51 -19.74
N GLY A 330 29.73 -32.80 -19.40
CA GLY A 330 29.90 -31.39 -19.73
C GLY A 330 29.95 -31.10 -21.24
N GLY A 331 29.58 -29.87 -21.58
CA GLY A 331 29.72 -29.27 -22.89
C GLY A 331 28.46 -28.53 -23.32
N GLU A 332 28.53 -27.20 -23.29
CA GLU A 332 27.58 -26.26 -23.90
C GLU A 332 26.19 -26.26 -23.25
N GLU A 333 26.03 -25.48 -22.17
CA GLU A 333 24.70 -25.06 -21.73
C GLU A 333 24.03 -24.32 -22.89
N ASP A 334 22.87 -24.84 -23.30
CA ASP A 334 22.03 -24.31 -24.36
C ASP A 334 21.84 -22.79 -24.19
N GLU A 335 22.48 -22.01 -25.07
CA GLU A 335 22.11 -20.63 -25.38
C GLU A 335 20.72 -20.70 -26.02
N ALA A 336 19.69 -20.95 -25.20
CA ALA A 336 18.31 -21.00 -25.61
C ALA A 336 17.97 -19.65 -26.25
N ASP A 337 17.79 -19.64 -27.59
CA ASP A 337 17.56 -18.50 -28.48
C ASP A 337 17.01 -17.25 -27.75
N LEU A 338 17.90 -16.47 -27.14
CA LEU A 338 17.51 -15.26 -26.41
C LEU A 338 16.99 -14.24 -27.44
N PRO A 339 15.87 -13.55 -27.16
CA PRO A 339 15.37 -12.54 -28.07
C PRO A 339 16.44 -11.52 -28.45
N ALA A 340 16.55 -11.18 -29.75
CA ALA A 340 17.65 -10.38 -30.27
C ALA A 340 17.78 -9.00 -29.59
N ALA A 341 16.66 -8.39 -29.17
CA ALA A 341 16.68 -7.14 -28.43
C ALA A 341 17.26 -7.31 -27.02
N LEU A 342 16.91 -8.39 -26.31
CA LEU A 342 17.48 -8.73 -25.00
C LEU A 342 18.98 -9.01 -25.11
N MET A 343 19.41 -9.76 -26.13
CA MET A 343 20.84 -9.94 -26.44
C MET A 343 21.55 -8.62 -26.72
N THR A 344 20.87 -7.68 -27.39
CA THR A 344 21.44 -6.35 -27.64
C THR A 344 21.65 -5.59 -26.34
N LEU A 345 20.73 -5.66 -25.38
CA LEU A 345 20.88 -5.03 -24.06
C LEU A 345 22.07 -5.61 -23.28
N LEU A 346 22.19 -6.94 -23.24
CA LEU A 346 23.31 -7.61 -22.58
C LEU A 346 24.66 -7.26 -23.21
N HIS A 347 24.73 -7.13 -24.55
CA HIS A 347 25.97 -6.70 -25.21
C HIS A 347 26.33 -5.24 -24.98
N LEU A 348 25.34 -4.37 -24.81
CA LEU A 348 25.54 -2.95 -24.57
C LEU A 348 25.94 -2.66 -23.10
N ASP A 349 25.50 -3.51 -22.16
CA ASP A 349 25.88 -3.44 -20.75
C ASP A 349 26.33 -4.81 -20.19
N PRO A 350 27.47 -5.36 -20.65
CA PRO A 350 27.90 -6.72 -20.33
C PRO A 350 28.26 -6.92 -18.85
N ASN A 351 28.43 -5.83 -18.11
CA ASN A 351 28.80 -5.88 -16.69
C ASN A 351 27.61 -5.53 -15.77
N GLY A 352 26.41 -5.31 -16.32
CA GLY A 352 25.25 -4.88 -15.53
C GLY A 352 25.55 -3.61 -14.74
N THR A 353 26.07 -2.57 -15.39
CA THR A 353 26.41 -1.30 -14.76
C THR A 353 25.24 -0.31 -14.72
N GLY A 354 24.13 -0.61 -15.42
CA GLY A 354 23.02 0.31 -15.59
C GLY A 354 23.37 1.51 -16.47
N ALA A 355 24.31 1.34 -17.40
CA ALA A 355 24.81 2.44 -18.23
C ALA A 355 23.79 2.96 -19.26
N LEU A 356 22.79 2.13 -19.60
CA LEU A 356 21.73 2.48 -20.53
C LEU A 356 20.61 3.22 -19.80
N SER A 357 20.15 4.33 -20.37
CA SER A 357 18.96 5.02 -19.86
C SER A 357 17.69 4.24 -20.19
N ALA A 358 16.63 4.44 -19.40
CA ALA A 358 15.30 3.83 -19.62
C ALA A 358 14.77 4.05 -21.05
N HIS A 359 15.03 5.22 -21.65
CA HIS A 359 14.64 5.54 -23.02
C HIS A 359 15.46 4.78 -24.07
N GLU A 360 16.74 4.55 -23.83
CA GLU A 360 17.59 3.74 -24.72
C GLU A 360 17.19 2.26 -24.66
N VAL A 361 16.89 1.75 -23.47
CA VAL A 361 16.39 0.38 -23.28
C VAL A 361 15.02 0.21 -23.95
N ALA A 362 14.10 1.16 -23.75
CA ALA A 362 12.80 1.16 -24.44
C ALA A 362 12.96 1.22 -25.96
N ALA A 363 13.92 2.00 -26.47
CA ALA A 363 14.21 2.07 -27.90
C ALA A 363 14.77 0.74 -28.46
N VAL A 364 15.67 0.07 -27.73
CA VAL A 364 16.18 -1.26 -28.10
C VAL A 364 15.05 -2.29 -28.13
N CYS A 365 14.11 -2.21 -27.18
CA CYS A 365 12.92 -3.06 -27.14
C CYS A 365 11.82 -2.62 -28.14
N GLY A 366 12.09 -1.65 -29.02
CA GLY A 366 11.14 -1.19 -30.03
C GLY A 366 9.94 -0.42 -29.46
N HIS A 367 9.99 0.01 -28.20
CA HIS A 367 8.86 0.49 -27.41
C HIS A 367 7.70 -0.53 -27.36
N ASP A 368 8.02 -1.81 -27.55
CA ASP A 368 7.07 -2.91 -27.49
C ASP A 368 6.93 -3.36 -26.03
N ARG A 369 5.79 -3.03 -25.45
CA ARG A 369 5.49 -3.30 -24.04
C ARG A 369 5.47 -4.80 -23.74
N ASP A 370 4.92 -5.60 -24.63
CA ASP A 370 4.75 -7.03 -24.41
C ASP A 370 6.09 -7.75 -24.53
N ALA A 371 6.95 -7.30 -25.46
CA ALA A 371 8.34 -7.74 -25.52
C ALA A 371 9.10 -7.43 -24.22
N VAL A 372 8.96 -6.22 -23.66
CA VAL A 372 9.61 -5.86 -22.38
C VAL A 372 9.12 -6.73 -21.23
N LEU A 373 7.82 -7.02 -21.14
CA LEU A 373 7.27 -7.93 -20.11
C LEU A 373 7.78 -9.37 -20.27
N GLU A 374 7.91 -9.85 -21.51
CA GLU A 374 8.53 -11.14 -21.79
C GLU A 374 10.01 -11.16 -21.38
N TYR A 375 10.76 -10.10 -21.68
CA TYR A 375 12.17 -10.00 -21.32
C TYR A 375 12.36 -9.94 -19.81
N LEU A 376 11.51 -9.21 -19.07
CA LEU A 376 11.51 -9.20 -17.62
C LEU A 376 11.39 -10.63 -17.05
N ARG A 377 10.43 -11.41 -17.57
CA ARG A 377 10.28 -12.82 -17.17
C ARG A 377 11.56 -13.63 -17.43
N ILE A 378 12.11 -13.54 -18.64
CA ILE A 378 13.35 -14.26 -19.03
C ILE A 378 14.51 -13.86 -18.12
N THR A 379 14.73 -12.55 -17.91
CA THR A 379 15.82 -12.07 -17.06
C THR A 379 15.68 -12.54 -15.61
N LYS A 380 14.44 -12.66 -15.10
CA LYS A 380 14.20 -13.14 -13.74
C LYS A 380 14.45 -14.63 -13.59
N GLU A 381 14.02 -15.42 -14.58
CA GLU A 381 14.31 -16.86 -14.63
C GLU A 381 15.82 -17.11 -14.68
N GLN A 382 16.55 -16.36 -15.52
CA GLN A 382 18.01 -16.45 -15.60
C GLN A 382 18.69 -16.05 -14.29
N GLU A 383 18.27 -14.94 -13.67
CA GLU A 383 18.79 -14.51 -12.36
C GLU A 383 18.64 -15.62 -11.30
N ILE A 384 17.46 -16.24 -11.21
CA ILE A 384 17.20 -17.32 -10.24
C ILE A 384 18.10 -18.52 -10.54
N SER A 385 18.20 -18.93 -11.80
CA SER A 385 19.06 -20.05 -12.24
C SER A 385 20.51 -19.83 -11.84
N TRP A 386 21.09 -18.66 -12.13
CA TRP A 386 22.46 -18.35 -11.77
C TRP A 386 22.70 -18.31 -10.25
N ARG A 387 21.73 -17.81 -9.46
CA ARG A 387 21.82 -17.84 -8.00
C ARG A 387 21.77 -19.26 -7.43
N GLU A 388 20.99 -20.15 -8.04
CA GLU A 388 20.92 -21.57 -7.66
C GLU A 388 22.24 -22.29 -8.00
N SER A 389 22.83 -22.01 -9.16
CA SER A 389 24.17 -22.50 -9.53
C SER A 389 25.24 -22.01 -8.55
N ALA A 390 25.24 -20.73 -8.18
CA ALA A 390 26.17 -20.18 -7.18
C ALA A 390 26.02 -20.89 -5.82
N ARG A 391 24.78 -21.18 -5.39
CA ARG A 391 24.52 -21.92 -4.15
C ARG A 391 25.04 -23.35 -4.21
N THR A 392 24.92 -23.99 -5.37
CA THR A 392 25.40 -25.35 -5.61
C THR A 392 26.94 -25.40 -5.57
N ALA A 393 27.62 -24.51 -6.30
CA ALA A 393 29.07 -24.38 -6.28
C ALA A 393 29.64 -24.14 -4.86
N ARG A 394 28.98 -23.30 -4.05
CA ARG A 394 29.35 -23.11 -2.62
C ARG A 394 29.20 -24.37 -1.79
N THR A 395 28.22 -25.22 -2.11
CA THR A 395 28.01 -26.50 -1.42
C THR A 395 29.12 -27.50 -1.77
N GLU A 396 29.70 -27.36 -2.98
CA GLU A 396 30.81 -28.17 -3.48
C GLU A 396 32.20 -27.59 -3.14
N ASP A 397 32.25 -26.50 -2.36
CA ASP A 397 33.47 -25.77 -1.96
C ASP A 397 34.26 -25.17 -3.15
N ASP A 398 33.58 -24.93 -4.27
CA ASP A 398 34.14 -24.21 -5.42
C ASP A 398 33.81 -22.71 -5.35
N SER A 399 34.69 -21.97 -4.67
CA SER A 399 34.51 -20.53 -4.47
C SER A 399 34.72 -19.71 -5.75
N GLU A 400 35.53 -20.17 -6.70
CA GLU A 400 35.79 -19.43 -7.94
C GLU A 400 34.57 -19.50 -8.85
N GLU A 401 33.97 -20.68 -8.99
CA GLU A 401 32.74 -20.86 -9.76
C GLU A 401 31.55 -20.11 -9.12
N ALA A 402 31.43 -20.16 -7.79
CA ALA A 402 30.40 -19.42 -7.08
C ALA A 402 30.46 -17.90 -7.34
N ASP A 403 31.67 -17.32 -7.34
CA ASP A 403 31.88 -15.89 -7.60
C ASP A 403 31.52 -15.50 -9.04
N VAL A 404 31.79 -16.38 -10.02
CA VAL A 404 31.40 -16.19 -11.43
C VAL A 404 29.87 -16.24 -11.56
N CYS A 405 29.21 -17.26 -11.02
CA CYS A 405 27.74 -17.36 -11.02
C CYS A 405 27.06 -16.17 -10.33
N ASP A 406 27.59 -15.70 -9.20
CA ASP A 406 27.08 -14.50 -8.51
C ASP A 406 27.27 -13.24 -9.37
N CYS A 407 28.36 -13.16 -10.15
CA CYS A 407 28.59 -12.06 -11.07
C CYS A 407 27.55 -12.06 -12.18
N GLU A 408 27.33 -13.20 -12.83
CA GLU A 408 26.30 -13.33 -13.88
C GLU A 408 24.90 -13.04 -13.35
N ALA A 409 24.54 -13.57 -12.17
CA ALA A 409 23.26 -13.28 -11.52
C ALA A 409 23.03 -11.76 -11.33
N ARG A 410 24.08 -11.00 -10.98
CA ARG A 410 24.00 -9.55 -10.84
C ARG A 410 23.79 -8.85 -12.19
N VAL A 411 24.42 -9.31 -13.27
CA VAL A 411 24.21 -8.77 -14.62
C VAL A 411 22.75 -8.94 -15.06
N TRP A 412 22.18 -10.13 -14.83
CA TRP A 412 20.77 -10.41 -15.11
C TRP A 412 19.82 -9.57 -14.26
N ALA A 413 20.10 -9.42 -12.96
CA ALA A 413 19.32 -8.55 -12.07
C ALA A 413 19.35 -7.08 -12.51
N GLN A 414 20.51 -6.55 -12.92
CA GLN A 414 20.59 -5.17 -13.40
C GLN A 414 19.87 -4.99 -14.75
N THR A 415 19.93 -5.99 -15.63
CA THR A 415 19.21 -5.96 -16.91
C THR A 415 17.69 -5.97 -16.68
N HIS A 416 17.23 -6.77 -15.72
CA HIS A 416 15.84 -6.77 -15.26
C HIS A 416 15.42 -5.39 -14.77
N GLU A 417 16.21 -4.74 -13.93
CA GLU A 417 15.92 -3.39 -13.44
C GLU A 417 15.85 -2.34 -14.56
N SER A 418 16.78 -2.44 -15.51
CA SER A 418 16.82 -1.53 -16.68
C SER A 418 15.58 -1.70 -17.57
N LEU A 419 15.06 -2.93 -17.69
CA LEU A 419 13.81 -3.24 -18.39
C LEU A 419 12.57 -2.74 -17.64
N ARG A 420 12.57 -2.75 -16.29
CA ARG A 420 11.49 -2.18 -15.48
C ARG A 420 11.39 -0.67 -15.67
N GLU A 421 12.52 0.01 -15.60
CA GLU A 421 12.61 1.45 -15.87
C GLU A 421 12.15 1.79 -17.30
N ALA A 422 12.50 0.97 -18.29
CA ALA A 422 12.01 1.11 -19.66
C ALA A 422 10.49 0.90 -19.78
N LEU A 423 9.93 -0.06 -19.04
CA LEU A 423 8.49 -0.33 -19.01
C LEU A 423 7.70 0.90 -18.52
N ARG A 424 8.24 1.67 -17.58
CA ARG A 424 7.62 2.93 -17.11
C ARG A 424 7.51 3.95 -18.24
N VAL A 425 8.58 4.15 -18.99
CA VAL A 425 8.60 5.04 -20.15
C VAL A 425 7.55 4.63 -21.19
N ILE A 426 7.38 3.32 -21.41
CA ILE A 426 6.42 2.79 -22.40
C ILE A 426 4.98 2.84 -21.89
N ALA A 427 4.75 2.51 -20.62
CA ALA A 427 3.43 2.42 -20.02
C ALA A 427 2.80 3.79 -19.72
N LEU A 428 3.59 4.85 -19.69
CA LEU A 428 3.14 6.23 -19.51
C LEU A 428 2.98 6.91 -20.88
N PRO A 429 1.92 7.72 -21.09
CA PRO A 429 1.66 8.29 -22.38
C PRO A 429 2.62 9.47 -22.60
N ASP A 430 3.19 9.55 -23.81
CA ASP A 430 3.71 10.83 -24.29
C ASP A 430 2.59 11.84 -24.47
N PRO A 431 2.85 13.17 -24.35
CA PRO A 431 1.84 14.15 -24.68
C PRO A 431 1.50 13.91 -26.15
N PRO A 432 0.25 14.20 -26.60
CA PRO A 432 0.02 14.31 -28.02
C PRO A 432 1.06 15.30 -28.55
N ARG A 433 1.98 14.80 -29.38
CA ARG A 433 2.97 15.60 -30.09
C ARG A 433 2.21 16.81 -30.59
N ALA A 434 2.58 18.01 -30.11
CA ALA A 434 1.97 19.24 -30.60
C ALA A 434 1.94 19.11 -32.12
N ALA A 435 0.72 19.04 -32.68
CA ALA A 435 0.56 18.95 -34.12
C ALA A 435 1.49 20.01 -34.70
N PRO A 436 2.36 19.67 -35.67
CA PRO A 436 3.24 20.66 -36.27
C PRO A 436 2.34 21.83 -36.60
N THR A 437 2.62 22.99 -35.99
CA THR A 437 1.75 24.15 -36.02
C THR A 437 1.36 24.33 -37.47
N ALA A 438 0.15 23.91 -37.83
CA ALA A 438 -0.33 24.10 -39.18
C ALA A 438 -0.30 25.61 -39.29
N ALA A 439 0.60 26.12 -40.14
CA ALA A 439 0.69 27.53 -40.42
C ALA A 439 -0.75 27.96 -40.67
N LYS A 440 -1.29 28.80 -39.78
CA LYS A 440 -2.65 29.31 -39.91
C LYS A 440 -2.76 29.78 -41.36
N PRO A 441 -3.66 29.24 -42.19
CA PRO A 441 -4.00 29.96 -43.40
C PRO A 441 -4.44 31.34 -42.93
N ASP A 442 -3.81 32.36 -43.50
CA ASP A 442 -3.92 33.76 -43.11
C ASP A 442 -5.38 34.20 -43.21
N GLN A 443 -6.14 34.00 -42.14
CA GLN A 443 -7.55 34.35 -42.05
C GLN A 443 -7.67 35.71 -41.38
N LEU A 444 -7.06 36.71 -42.02
CA LEU A 444 -7.20 38.11 -41.68
C LEU A 444 -6.95 38.97 -42.91
N ASP A 445 -7.79 38.78 -43.94
CA ASP A 445 -8.02 39.78 -44.99
C ASP A 445 -9.41 39.66 -45.66
N LEU A 446 -10.39 39.10 -44.94
CA LEU A 446 -11.76 38.90 -45.46
C LEU A 446 -12.85 39.68 -44.71
N LEU A 447 -12.46 40.73 -43.98
CA LEU A 447 -13.38 41.68 -43.33
C LEU A 447 -12.97 43.14 -43.59
N GLY A 448 -12.55 43.42 -44.83
CA GLY A 448 -12.06 44.73 -45.24
C GLY A 448 -12.57 45.18 -46.61
N ASP A 449 -13.86 45.05 -46.91
CA ASP A 449 -14.52 46.00 -47.82
C ASP A 449 -16.05 45.99 -47.62
N SER A 450 -16.56 46.98 -46.90
CA SER A 450 -18.00 47.20 -46.71
C SER A 450 -18.55 48.07 -47.83
N ALA A 451 -18.52 47.60 -49.08
CA ALA A 451 -19.18 48.27 -50.21
C ALA A 451 -19.32 47.36 -51.45
N GLY A 452 -20.03 46.23 -51.33
CA GLY A 452 -20.39 45.40 -52.49
C GLY A 452 -21.79 44.81 -52.32
N PRO A 453 -22.68 44.88 -53.33
CA PRO A 453 -24.07 44.44 -53.18
C PRO A 453 -24.11 42.91 -52.99
N THR A 454 -24.78 42.46 -51.92
CA THR A 454 -24.93 41.04 -51.63
C THR A 454 -26.06 40.42 -52.47
N LEU A 455 -25.91 39.13 -52.75
CA LEU A 455 -26.69 38.31 -53.69
C LEU A 455 -28.16 38.05 -53.26
N PHE A 456 -28.70 38.86 -52.34
CA PHE A 456 -30.07 38.76 -51.83
C PHE A 456 -30.99 39.91 -52.28
N ASP A 457 -30.49 40.88 -53.05
CA ASP A 457 -31.28 41.99 -53.63
C ASP A 457 -31.83 41.69 -55.04
N THR A 458 -32.28 40.47 -55.28
CA THR A 458 -33.10 40.16 -56.47
C THR A 458 -34.31 39.34 -56.06
N ASN A 459 -35.31 40.01 -55.50
CA ASN A 459 -36.68 39.61 -55.75
C ASN A 459 -37.60 40.85 -55.80
N THR A 460 -37.72 41.39 -57.01
CA THR A 460 -38.74 42.36 -57.39
C THR A 460 -40.12 41.77 -57.11
N ILE A 461 -40.82 42.28 -56.10
CA ILE A 461 -42.26 42.14 -55.99
C ILE A 461 -42.87 43.38 -56.64
N GLU A 462 -43.31 43.22 -57.88
CA GLU A 462 -44.22 44.16 -58.55
C GLU A 462 -45.55 44.22 -57.78
N PRO A 463 -46.10 45.42 -57.49
CA PRO A 463 -47.45 45.54 -56.96
C PRO A 463 -48.47 45.38 -58.09
N PRO A 464 -49.65 44.79 -57.84
CA PRO A 464 -50.67 44.65 -58.87
C PRO A 464 -51.32 46.01 -59.17
N ASP A 465 -51.42 46.30 -60.45
CA ASP A 465 -52.19 47.39 -61.03
C ASP A 465 -53.70 47.10 -60.84
N HIS A 466 -54.34 47.84 -59.93
CA HIS A 466 -55.79 47.95 -59.88
C HIS A 466 -56.21 49.41 -60.02
N THR A 467 -56.51 49.75 -61.27
CA THR A 467 -57.42 50.81 -61.68
C THR A 467 -58.71 50.83 -60.85
N ALA A 468 -59.04 51.99 -60.25
CA ALA A 468 -60.43 52.41 -60.04
C ALA A 468 -60.51 53.94 -60.00
N ARG A 469 -61.25 54.48 -60.95
CA ARG A 469 -61.63 55.89 -61.12
C ARG A 469 -62.71 56.30 -60.11
N GLY A 470 -62.71 57.60 -59.78
CA GLY A 470 -63.82 58.39 -59.24
C GLY A 470 -63.25 59.50 -58.36
N ALA A 471 -63.13 60.79 -58.75
CA ALA A 471 -64.22 61.75 -59.03
C ALA A 471 -65.34 61.60 -57.97
N GLU A 472 -65.56 62.54 -57.06
CA GLU A 472 -65.50 64.02 -57.12
C GLU A 472 -64.96 64.64 -55.82
#